data_AF-A0A1P8WCH2-F1
#
_entry.id   AF-A0A1P8WCH2-F1
#
_cell.length_a   1.000
_cell.length_b   1.000
_cell.length_c   1.000
_cell.angle_alpha   90.00
_cell.angle_beta   90.00
_cell.angle_gamma   90.00
#
_symmetry.space_group_name_H-M   'P 1'
#
loop_
_entity.id
_entity.type
_entity.pdbx_description
1 polymer ?
#
loop_
_entity_poly.entity_id
_entity_poly.type
_entity_poly.pdbx_seq_one_letter_code
_entity_poly.pdbx_strand_id
1 'polypeptide(L)'
;MTVQKRSHQVRNSRHQQNPVCDTAIGPGEADAAESPFPRRRVSPRVEQQRLRGGVSLGEADLSDCASRRFAPTAKCLSHSVVNRSPNKVSRGFTLIELLVVIAIIAILISLMLPAVQNAREAARRTQCKNNLCQLGLAIHNYDMSFEMLPPGTVELTGPIRNIPQGYHMSWIVQQLPMMDHSNVFRMVDFDGGAYSDVNQQIRDLTLGAFACPSDYDFRYNVDGVGAVVASSYAGSFGGDNVAIDDANNGLMFRNSSVSFRSIRDGASNTIMIGEKVNPRETKDLGWVSGTSATLRNTGVGINAGWDVANYFAGVSSEKPEPASPPSDTATGGFSSQHAGGAQFIMADGATRFISQSVDPELFSNLGNREDMQLLKEF
;
A
#
# COMPACT_ATOMS: atom_id res chain seq x y z
N MET A 1 30.35 -17.21 76.33
CA MET A 1 31.07 -18.49 76.49
C MET A 1 31.79 -18.78 75.19
N THR A 2 33.11 -18.74 75.26
CA THR A 2 34.09 -18.80 74.18
C THR A 2 34.38 -20.25 73.79
N VAL A 3 34.92 -20.44 72.57
CA VAL A 3 35.84 -21.50 72.04
C VAL A 3 35.32 -21.87 70.64
N GLN A 4 35.84 -21.40 69.50
CA GLN A 4 37.20 -21.23 68.94
C GLN A 4 37.89 -22.54 68.48
N LYS A 5 38.02 -22.70 67.15
CA LYS A 5 39.19 -23.18 66.33
C LYS A 5 38.69 -23.95 65.08
N ARG A 6 38.96 -23.43 63.85
CA ARG A 6 40.12 -23.70 62.96
C ARG A 6 40.19 -25.18 62.53
N SER A 7 40.52 -25.61 61.31
CA SER A 7 40.92 -25.05 60.01
C SER A 7 41.30 -26.27 59.15
N HIS A 8 41.06 -26.28 57.83
CA HIS A 8 42.05 -26.75 56.81
C HIS A 8 41.47 -26.75 55.38
N GLN A 9 42.29 -26.21 54.46
CA GLN A 9 42.17 -26.25 53.01
C GLN A 9 42.43 -27.65 52.45
N VAL A 10 41.83 -28.00 51.31
CA VAL A 10 42.53 -28.68 50.19
C VAL A 10 42.00 -28.16 48.85
N ARG A 11 42.94 -27.70 48.00
CA ARG A 11 42.83 -27.43 46.57
C ARG A 11 43.30 -28.67 45.80
N ASN A 12 42.70 -28.94 44.63
CA ASN A 12 43.26 -29.59 43.40
C ASN A 12 42.15 -30.43 42.71
N SER A 13 42.09 -30.66 41.40
CA SER A 13 42.83 -30.20 40.21
C SER A 13 42.14 -30.78 38.97
N ARG A 14 42.41 -30.14 37.82
CA ARG A 14 42.15 -30.47 36.39
C ARG A 14 42.09 -31.96 35.99
N HIS A 15 41.17 -32.30 35.06
CA HIS A 15 41.39 -32.85 33.69
C HIS A 15 40.06 -33.39 33.12
N GLN A 16 39.52 -32.85 32.02
CA GLN A 16 39.67 -33.34 30.63
C GLN A 16 39.36 -34.84 30.46
N GLN A 17 38.22 -35.16 29.83
CA GLN A 17 38.09 -35.93 28.56
C GLN A 17 36.63 -36.36 28.28
N ASN A 18 36.25 -36.29 27.00
CA ASN A 18 35.01 -36.82 26.41
C ASN A 18 34.82 -38.32 26.70
N PRO A 19 33.58 -38.81 26.51
CA PRO A 19 33.43 -39.83 25.47
C PRO A 19 32.24 -39.60 24.54
N VAL A 20 32.49 -39.89 23.27
CA VAL A 20 31.51 -40.18 22.22
C VAL A 20 30.93 -41.57 22.50
N CYS A 21 29.60 -41.73 22.40
CA CYS A 21 28.94 -43.00 22.12
C CYS A 21 27.62 -42.73 21.39
N ASP A 22 27.62 -43.00 20.09
CA ASP A 22 26.44 -43.20 19.25
C ASP A 22 25.75 -44.52 19.64
N THR A 23 24.42 -44.49 19.78
CA THR A 23 23.52 -45.55 19.24
C THR A 23 22.09 -45.02 19.12
N ALA A 24 21.67 -44.82 17.86
CA ALA A 24 20.38 -45.12 17.25
C ALA A 24 19.07 -44.94 18.06
N ILE A 25 18.29 -43.91 17.69
CA ILE A 25 16.83 -43.91 17.77
C ILE A 25 16.31 -43.51 16.38
N GLY A 26 15.40 -44.30 15.83
CA GLY A 26 14.91 -44.22 14.44
C GLY A 26 14.14 -42.95 14.10
N PRO A 27 13.90 -42.70 12.79
CA PRO A 27 13.23 -41.49 12.33
C PRO A 27 11.73 -41.59 12.61
N GLY A 28 11.22 -40.73 13.48
CA GLY A 28 9.78 -40.43 13.55
C GLY A 28 9.42 -39.49 12.41
N GLU A 29 8.41 -39.88 11.65
CA GLU A 29 7.78 -39.09 10.58
C GLU A 29 7.41 -37.69 11.10
N ALA A 30 8.04 -36.68 10.52
CA ALA A 30 7.58 -35.31 10.57
C ALA A 30 6.95 -35.01 9.22
N ASP A 31 5.63 -34.89 9.19
CA ASP A 31 4.84 -34.48 8.04
C ASP A 31 5.24 -33.05 7.64
N ALA A 32 6.15 -32.96 6.67
CA ALA A 32 6.44 -31.72 5.97
C ALA A 32 5.27 -31.44 5.02
N ALA A 33 4.49 -30.41 5.31
CA ALA A 33 3.50 -29.87 4.40
C ALA A 33 4.20 -29.44 3.09
N GLU A 34 4.01 -30.24 2.04
CA GLU A 34 4.48 -29.93 0.69
C GLU A 34 3.75 -28.70 0.15
N SER A 35 4.50 -27.67 -0.22
CA SER A 35 4.02 -26.53 -1.00
C SER A 35 3.44 -27.01 -2.35
N PRO A 36 2.28 -26.50 -2.82
CA PRO A 36 1.58 -27.05 -3.99
C PRO A 36 2.15 -26.63 -5.37
N PHE A 37 3.36 -26.08 -5.46
CA PHE A 37 3.89 -25.53 -6.72
C PHE A 37 4.98 -26.42 -7.37
N PRO A 38 4.86 -26.78 -8.66
CA PRO A 38 5.85 -27.61 -9.33
C PRO A 38 7.11 -26.82 -9.69
N ARG A 39 8.25 -27.20 -9.08
CA ARG A 39 9.58 -26.67 -9.43
C ARG A 39 9.97 -27.08 -10.86
N ARG A 40 10.05 -26.14 -11.80
CA ARG A 40 10.63 -26.37 -13.14
C ARG A 40 12.02 -25.74 -13.26
N ARG A 41 13.03 -26.56 -13.56
CA ARG A 41 14.36 -26.11 -14.01
C ARG A 41 14.25 -25.53 -15.42
N VAL A 42 14.72 -24.31 -15.63
CA VAL A 42 14.97 -23.75 -16.96
C VAL A 42 16.46 -23.41 -17.07
N SER A 43 17.10 -23.93 -18.12
CA SER A 43 18.50 -23.67 -18.47
C SER A 43 18.62 -22.36 -19.26
N PRO A 44 19.70 -21.56 -19.10
CA PRO A 44 19.87 -20.35 -19.89
C PRO A 44 20.70 -20.64 -21.15
N ARG A 45 20.12 -20.36 -22.33
CA ARG A 45 20.92 -20.10 -23.54
C ARG A 45 20.11 -19.21 -24.49
N VAL A 46 20.41 -17.92 -24.49
CA VAL A 46 20.01 -17.00 -25.56
C VAL A 46 21.28 -16.39 -26.12
N GLU A 47 21.53 -16.76 -27.37
CA GLU A 47 22.63 -16.37 -28.23
C GLU A 47 22.28 -15.03 -28.90
N GLN A 48 23.17 -14.05 -28.77
CA GLN A 48 23.06 -12.75 -29.45
C GLN A 48 23.28 -12.93 -30.95
N GLN A 49 22.30 -12.56 -31.77
CA GLN A 49 22.49 -12.48 -33.22
C GLN A 49 22.47 -11.01 -33.69
N ARG A 50 23.68 -10.56 -34.05
CA ARG A 50 23.96 -9.31 -34.76
C ARG A 50 23.40 -9.39 -36.18
N LEU A 51 22.74 -8.32 -36.65
CA LEU A 51 22.58 -8.05 -38.08
C LEU A 51 23.37 -6.79 -38.44
N ARG A 52 24.35 -6.99 -39.33
CA ARG A 52 25.10 -5.95 -40.05
C ARG A 52 24.31 -5.55 -41.29
N GLY A 53 24.25 -4.26 -41.58
CA GLY A 53 23.81 -3.72 -42.86
C GLY A 53 23.90 -2.20 -42.84
N GLY A 54 25.07 -1.66 -43.19
CA GLY A 54 25.31 -0.22 -43.25
C GLY A 54 24.99 0.36 -44.63
N VAL A 55 24.57 1.63 -44.64
CA VAL A 55 24.80 2.57 -45.75
C VAL A 55 25.01 3.96 -45.11
N SER A 56 26.18 4.52 -45.39
CA SER A 56 26.62 5.88 -45.04
C SER A 56 25.98 6.94 -45.94
N LEU A 57 25.83 8.17 -45.44
CA LEU A 57 25.88 9.51 -46.09
C LEU A 57 25.34 10.48 -45.01
N GLY A 58 26.11 11.38 -44.41
CA GLY A 58 26.74 12.57 -45.00
C GLY A 58 26.07 13.80 -44.36
N GLU A 59 26.77 14.47 -43.44
CA GLU A 59 26.35 15.72 -42.79
C GLU A 59 26.17 16.85 -43.80
N ALA A 60 25.13 17.69 -43.63
CA ALA A 60 25.08 19.03 -44.21
C ALA A 60 24.15 19.96 -43.41
N ASP A 61 24.73 21.07 -42.97
CA ASP A 61 24.14 22.24 -42.32
C ASP A 61 22.96 22.85 -43.10
N LEU A 62 21.95 23.31 -42.36
CA LEU A 62 20.88 24.16 -42.85
C LEU A 62 21.13 25.61 -42.37
N SER A 63 21.84 26.37 -43.19
CA SER A 63 21.74 27.83 -43.18
C SER A 63 21.37 28.32 -44.58
N ASP A 64 20.59 29.40 -44.58
CA ASP A 64 20.28 30.27 -45.71
C ASP A 64 19.19 29.82 -46.70
N CYS A 65 18.04 30.51 -46.63
CA CYS A 65 17.08 30.57 -47.73
C CYS A 65 16.44 31.96 -47.76
N ALA A 66 17.18 32.92 -48.30
CA ALA A 66 16.67 34.22 -48.70
C ALA A 66 16.91 34.44 -50.20
N SER A 67 15.92 35.07 -50.82
CA SER A 67 15.88 35.64 -52.18
C SER A 67 15.46 34.71 -53.32
N ARG A 68 14.29 35.02 -53.88
CA ARG A 68 14.17 35.43 -55.29
C ARG A 68 12.90 36.23 -55.52
N ARG A 69 13.11 37.37 -56.16
CA ARG A 69 12.13 38.39 -56.55
C ARG A 69 11.44 37.97 -57.85
N PHE A 70 10.14 38.26 -57.99
CA PHE A 70 9.49 38.42 -59.28
C PHE A 70 8.45 39.55 -59.21
N ALA A 71 8.53 40.47 -60.17
CA ALA A 71 7.54 41.50 -60.51
C ALA A 71 7.71 41.81 -62.01
N PRO A 72 6.83 42.61 -62.65
CA PRO A 72 5.41 42.32 -62.91
C PRO A 72 5.03 42.62 -64.38
N THR A 73 3.92 42.07 -64.90
CA THR A 73 3.20 42.68 -66.05
C THR A 73 1.73 42.28 -66.04
N ALA A 74 0.83 43.26 -65.93
CA ALA A 74 -0.33 43.48 -66.80
C ALA A 74 -1.33 44.48 -66.16
N LYS A 75 -1.98 45.24 -67.03
CA LYS A 75 -2.74 46.47 -66.78
C LYS A 75 -4.24 46.22 -67.04
N CYS A 76 -5.08 47.05 -66.42
CA CYS A 76 -6.51 47.30 -66.69
C CYS A 76 -7.48 46.20 -66.18
N LEU A 77 -8.67 46.46 -65.61
CA LEU A 77 -9.61 47.57 -65.74
C LEU A 77 -10.26 47.93 -64.39
N SER A 78 -10.55 49.21 -64.22
CA SER A 78 -11.30 49.79 -63.12
C SER A 78 -12.78 49.40 -63.19
N HIS A 79 -13.23 48.53 -62.28
CA HIS A 79 -14.61 48.52 -61.81
C HIS A 79 -14.64 49.18 -60.42
N SER A 80 -15.15 50.41 -60.36
CA SER A 80 -15.43 51.11 -59.11
C SER A 80 -16.63 50.45 -58.43
N VAL A 81 -16.36 49.42 -57.61
CA VAL A 81 -17.31 48.95 -56.60
C VAL A 81 -17.27 49.96 -55.46
N VAL A 82 -18.35 50.73 -55.32
CA VAL A 82 -18.59 51.58 -54.15
C VAL A 82 -18.78 50.65 -52.94
N ASN A 83 -17.68 50.34 -52.25
CA ASN A 83 -17.73 49.67 -50.96
C ASN A 83 -18.19 50.70 -49.93
N ARG A 84 -19.50 50.72 -49.64
CA ARG A 84 -19.99 51.37 -48.42
C ARG A 84 -19.50 50.55 -47.24
N SER A 85 -18.41 50.99 -46.63
CA SER A 85 -17.97 50.50 -45.33
C SER A 85 -19.11 50.73 -44.32
N PRO A 86 -19.69 49.68 -43.70
CA PRO A 86 -20.57 49.90 -42.57
C PRO A 86 -19.71 50.57 -41.49
N ASN A 87 -20.13 51.75 -41.02
CA ASN A 87 -19.51 52.42 -39.89
C ASN A 87 -19.39 51.40 -38.75
N LYS A 88 -18.15 50.99 -38.41
CA LYS A 88 -17.89 50.26 -37.17
C LYS A 88 -18.17 51.25 -36.04
N VAL A 89 -19.40 51.22 -35.53
CA VAL A 89 -19.76 51.88 -34.29
C VAL A 89 -19.01 51.15 -33.17
N SER A 90 -17.83 51.65 -32.79
CA SER A 90 -17.18 51.21 -31.56
C SER A 90 -18.03 51.69 -30.39
N ARG A 91 -18.85 50.79 -29.83
CA ARG A 91 -19.51 51.05 -28.56
C ARG A 91 -18.43 51.15 -27.47
N GLY A 92 -18.29 52.33 -26.88
CA GLY A 92 -17.44 52.52 -25.71
C GLY A 92 -18.03 51.74 -24.54
N PHE A 93 -17.24 50.86 -23.94
CA PHE A 93 -17.63 50.11 -22.76
C PHE A 93 -17.46 51.01 -21.53
N THR A 94 -18.48 51.15 -20.70
CA THR A 94 -18.37 51.97 -19.50
C THR A 94 -17.59 51.22 -18.42
N LEU A 95 -16.80 51.94 -17.62
CA LEU A 95 -16.04 51.35 -16.50
C LEU A 95 -16.96 50.59 -15.52
N ILE A 96 -18.20 51.06 -15.38
CA ILE A 96 -19.23 50.43 -14.54
C ILE A 96 -19.67 49.07 -15.10
N GLU A 97 -19.92 48.94 -16.41
CA GLU A 97 -20.30 47.66 -17.02
C GLU A 97 -19.20 46.61 -16.82
N LEU A 98 -17.93 47.01 -16.93
CA LEU A 98 -16.81 46.11 -16.67
C LEU A 98 -16.76 45.68 -15.21
N LEU A 99 -16.92 46.63 -14.30
CA LEU A 99 -16.87 46.38 -12.86
C LEU A 99 -17.99 45.43 -12.41
N VAL A 100 -19.20 45.58 -12.94
CA VAL A 100 -20.33 44.68 -12.63
C VAL A 100 -20.06 43.26 -13.13
N VAL A 101 -19.53 43.11 -14.35
CA VAL A 101 -19.25 41.77 -14.91
C VAL A 101 -18.18 41.04 -14.10
N ILE A 102 -17.08 41.70 -13.76
CA ILE A 102 -16.04 41.09 -12.92
C ILE A 102 -16.55 40.78 -11.51
N ALA A 103 -17.44 41.62 -10.95
CA ALA A 103 -18.05 41.38 -9.65
C ALA A 103 -18.94 40.11 -9.67
N ILE A 104 -19.75 39.93 -10.72
CA ILE A 104 -20.58 38.74 -10.86
C ILE A 104 -19.71 37.48 -11.04
N ILE A 105 -18.68 37.53 -11.88
CA ILE A 105 -17.75 36.40 -12.08
C ILE A 105 -17.03 36.05 -10.77
N ALA A 106 -16.57 37.06 -10.02
CA ALA A 106 -15.90 36.85 -8.73
C ALA A 106 -16.83 36.17 -7.71
N ILE A 107 -18.10 36.56 -7.66
CA ILE A 107 -19.12 35.92 -6.80
C ILE A 107 -19.41 34.49 -7.26
N LEU A 108 -19.51 34.24 -8.57
CA LEU A 108 -19.76 32.89 -9.07
C LEU A 108 -18.58 31.95 -8.78
N ILE A 109 -17.34 32.40 -9.00
CA ILE A 109 -16.15 31.61 -8.72
C ILE A 109 -15.99 31.34 -7.22
N SER A 110 -16.26 32.33 -6.36
CA SER A 110 -16.15 32.15 -4.90
C SER A 110 -17.16 31.13 -4.35
N LEU A 111 -18.34 31.04 -4.97
CA LEU A 111 -19.34 30.03 -4.61
C LEU A 111 -19.07 28.66 -5.24
N MET A 112 -18.47 28.61 -6.43
CA MET A 112 -18.18 27.36 -7.14
C MET A 112 -16.91 26.65 -6.64
N LEU A 113 -15.87 27.37 -6.22
CA LEU A 113 -14.60 26.76 -5.83
C LEU A 113 -14.72 25.78 -4.65
N PRO A 114 -15.40 26.12 -3.53
CA PRO A 114 -15.59 25.17 -2.42
C PRO A 114 -16.40 23.94 -2.84
N ALA A 115 -17.43 24.15 -3.68
CA ALA A 115 -18.29 23.07 -4.17
C ALA A 115 -17.52 22.07 -5.05
N VAL A 116 -16.64 22.56 -5.94
CA VAL A 116 -15.81 21.70 -6.79
C VAL A 116 -14.85 20.86 -5.96
N GLN A 117 -14.26 21.41 -4.90
CA GLN A 117 -13.35 20.63 -4.05
C GLN A 117 -14.07 19.56 -3.25
N ASN A 118 -15.24 19.88 -2.67
CA ASN A 118 -16.08 18.90 -1.99
C ASN A 118 -16.51 17.77 -2.92
N ALA A 119 -16.89 18.10 -4.16
CA ALA A 119 -17.24 17.10 -5.17
C ALA A 119 -16.05 16.21 -5.55
N ARG A 120 -14.85 16.79 -5.68
CA ARG A 120 -13.62 16.03 -5.96
C ARG A 120 -13.27 15.07 -4.83
N GLU A 121 -13.39 15.51 -3.57
CA GLU A 121 -13.11 14.64 -2.42
C GLU A 121 -14.14 13.51 -2.29
N ALA A 122 -15.42 13.79 -2.54
CA ALA A 122 -16.45 12.75 -2.60
C ALA A 122 -16.17 11.71 -3.69
N ALA A 123 -15.66 12.14 -4.85
CA ALA A 123 -15.26 11.24 -5.93
C ALA A 123 -14.05 10.38 -5.53
N ARG A 124 -13.02 10.95 -4.90
CA ARG A 124 -11.86 10.19 -4.39
C ARG A 124 -12.28 9.15 -3.36
N ARG A 125 -13.16 9.50 -2.42
CA ARG A 125 -13.74 8.56 -1.44
C ARG A 125 -14.53 7.43 -2.08
N THR A 126 -15.26 7.72 -3.15
CA THR A 126 -15.98 6.70 -3.93
C THR A 126 -15.00 5.76 -4.63
N GLN A 127 -13.88 6.29 -5.13
CA GLN A 127 -12.82 5.47 -5.72
C GLN A 127 -12.14 4.57 -4.69
N CYS A 128 -11.79 5.07 -3.49
CA CYS A 128 -11.21 4.23 -2.45
C CYS A 128 -12.20 3.15 -1.96
N LYS A 129 -13.51 3.47 -1.91
CA LYS A 129 -14.57 2.47 -1.70
C LYS A 129 -14.57 1.39 -2.79
N ASN A 130 -14.49 1.76 -4.07
CA ASN A 130 -14.46 0.80 -5.17
C ASN A 130 -13.20 -0.09 -5.18
N ASN A 131 -12.05 0.46 -4.76
CA ASN A 131 -10.83 -0.32 -4.58
C ASN A 131 -11.02 -1.37 -3.47
N LEU A 132 -11.58 -0.99 -2.31
CA LEU A 132 -11.92 -1.93 -1.25
C LEU A 132 -12.89 -3.02 -1.72
N CYS A 133 -13.93 -2.67 -2.49
CA CYS A 133 -14.83 -3.67 -3.07
C CYS A 133 -14.11 -4.68 -3.97
N GLN A 134 -13.16 -4.21 -4.81
CA GLN A 134 -12.35 -5.09 -5.65
C GLN A 134 -11.46 -6.03 -4.82
N LEU A 135 -10.86 -5.53 -3.74
CA LEU A 135 -10.05 -6.34 -2.82
C LEU A 135 -10.89 -7.39 -2.09
N GLY A 136 -12.07 -7.02 -1.59
CA GLY A 136 -12.98 -7.96 -0.95
C GLY A 136 -13.46 -9.04 -1.90
N LEU A 137 -13.82 -8.68 -3.13
CA LEU A 137 -14.21 -9.65 -4.15
C LEU A 137 -13.06 -10.63 -4.46
N ALA A 138 -11.83 -10.13 -4.56
CA ALA A 138 -10.65 -10.97 -4.75
C ALA A 138 -10.47 -11.97 -3.60
N ILE A 139 -10.66 -11.54 -2.35
CA ILE A 139 -10.57 -12.42 -1.18
C ILE A 139 -11.69 -13.46 -1.13
N HIS A 140 -12.92 -13.09 -1.51
CA HIS A 140 -14.00 -14.07 -1.64
C HIS A 140 -13.69 -15.10 -2.72
N ASN A 141 -13.11 -14.70 -3.86
CA ASN A 141 -12.67 -15.65 -4.90
C ASN A 141 -11.53 -16.56 -4.40
N TYR A 142 -10.64 -16.02 -3.56
CA TYR A 142 -9.60 -16.80 -2.90
C TYR A 142 -10.21 -17.84 -1.96
N ASP A 143 -11.13 -17.44 -1.09
CA ASP A 143 -11.85 -18.36 -0.20
C ASP A 143 -12.63 -19.44 -0.99
N MET A 144 -13.29 -19.08 -2.09
CA MET A 144 -13.95 -20.06 -2.96
C MET A 144 -12.98 -21.09 -3.56
N SER A 145 -11.70 -20.72 -3.75
CA SER A 145 -10.70 -21.57 -4.38
C SER A 145 -9.91 -22.41 -3.36
N PHE A 146 -9.68 -21.88 -2.17
CA PHE A 146 -8.79 -22.46 -1.15
C PHE A 146 -9.51 -22.84 0.16
N GLU A 147 -10.82 -22.58 0.28
CA GLU A 147 -11.67 -22.82 1.46
C GLU A 147 -11.18 -22.11 2.75
N MET A 148 -10.35 -21.09 2.59
CA MET A 148 -9.81 -20.26 3.65
C MET A 148 -9.51 -18.85 3.15
N LEU A 149 -9.54 -17.89 4.07
CA LEU A 149 -9.04 -16.54 3.88
C LEU A 149 -7.51 -16.55 3.73
N PRO A 150 -6.92 -15.57 3.02
CA PRO A 150 -5.48 -15.49 2.89
C PRO A 150 -4.80 -15.25 4.25
N PRO A 151 -3.64 -15.87 4.50
CA PRO A 151 -2.81 -15.49 5.64
C PRO A 151 -2.35 -14.04 5.48
N GLY A 152 -2.41 -13.27 6.56
CA GLY A 152 -1.97 -11.87 6.57
C GLY A 152 -0.50 -11.71 6.19
N THR A 153 0.30 -12.66 6.67
CA THR A 153 1.70 -12.82 6.33
C THR A 153 2.13 -14.27 6.48
N VAL A 154 3.02 -14.72 5.61
CA VAL A 154 3.66 -16.03 5.73
C VAL A 154 5.05 -15.83 6.31
N GLU A 155 5.37 -16.54 7.40
CA GLU A 155 6.68 -16.50 8.05
C GLU A 155 6.89 -17.72 8.95
N LEU A 156 8.12 -18.24 9.03
CA LEU A 156 8.44 -19.41 9.86
C LEU A 156 8.59 -19.07 11.34
N THR A 157 9.08 -17.87 11.64
CA THR A 157 9.36 -17.42 13.01
C THR A 157 8.51 -16.23 13.39
N GLY A 158 8.14 -16.09 14.66
CA GLY A 158 7.67 -14.79 15.11
C GLY A 158 7.85 -14.55 16.61
N PRO A 159 7.27 -13.46 17.13
CA PRO A 159 6.39 -12.49 16.45
C PRO A 159 7.03 -11.74 15.28
N ILE A 160 6.22 -11.26 14.33
CA ILE A 160 6.70 -10.55 13.14
C ILE A 160 7.34 -9.23 13.54
N ARG A 161 8.53 -8.98 13.01
CA ARG A 161 9.29 -7.74 13.22
C ARG A 161 9.19 -6.90 11.95
N ASN A 162 8.94 -5.60 12.11
CA ASN A 162 8.86 -4.60 11.04
C ASN A 162 10.27 -4.20 10.56
N ILE A 163 11.04 -5.20 10.16
CA ILE A 163 12.40 -5.08 9.64
C ILE A 163 12.47 -5.79 8.27
N PRO A 164 13.39 -5.37 7.39
CA PRO A 164 13.58 -5.98 6.07
C PRO A 164 14.35 -7.31 6.15
N GLN A 165 13.97 -8.20 7.06
CA GLN A 165 14.61 -9.50 7.28
C GLN A 165 13.52 -10.53 7.53
N GLY A 166 13.57 -11.66 6.82
CA GLY A 166 12.55 -12.71 6.89
C GLY A 166 11.91 -12.96 5.52
N TYR A 167 10.97 -13.90 5.52
CA TYR A 167 10.14 -14.24 4.38
C TYR A 167 9.03 -13.20 4.16
N HIS A 168 8.29 -12.85 5.22
CA HIS A 168 7.25 -11.81 5.29
C HIS A 168 6.37 -11.66 4.03
N MET A 169 5.91 -12.74 3.41
CA MET A 169 5.12 -12.61 2.18
C MET A 169 3.70 -12.13 2.52
N SER A 170 3.27 -11.00 1.96
CA SER A 170 1.97 -10.40 2.29
C SER A 170 0.76 -11.18 1.77
N TRP A 171 -0.40 -10.93 2.37
CA TRP A 171 -1.69 -11.38 1.82
C TRP A 171 -1.96 -10.81 0.42
N ILE A 172 -1.49 -9.59 0.14
CA ILE A 172 -1.69 -8.90 -1.15
C ILE A 172 -1.09 -9.71 -2.30
N VAL A 173 0.11 -10.25 -2.12
CA VAL A 173 0.79 -11.08 -3.14
C VAL A 173 -0.04 -12.31 -3.48
N GLN A 174 -0.65 -12.94 -2.47
CA GLN A 174 -1.47 -14.14 -2.64
C GLN A 174 -2.80 -13.85 -3.35
N GLN A 175 -3.29 -12.61 -3.28
CA GLN A 175 -4.52 -12.17 -3.95
C GLN A 175 -4.34 -11.75 -5.40
N LEU A 176 -3.09 -11.54 -5.87
CA LEU A 176 -2.82 -11.10 -7.25
C LEU A 176 -3.51 -11.94 -8.33
N PRO A 177 -3.55 -13.29 -8.27
CA PRO A 177 -4.26 -14.09 -9.27
C PRO A 177 -5.76 -13.82 -9.30
N MET A 178 -6.36 -13.44 -8.17
CA MET A 178 -7.79 -13.14 -8.04
C MET A 178 -8.14 -11.72 -8.49
N MET A 179 -7.14 -10.90 -8.78
CA MET A 179 -7.26 -9.51 -9.26
C MET A 179 -6.79 -9.35 -10.72
N ASP A 180 -6.76 -10.43 -11.50
CA ASP A 180 -6.23 -10.46 -12.87
C ASP A 180 -4.73 -10.09 -13.01
N HIS A 181 -3.97 -10.09 -11.91
CA HIS A 181 -2.52 -9.80 -11.91
C HIS A 181 -1.67 -11.10 -11.93
N SER A 182 -2.12 -12.10 -12.68
CA SER A 182 -1.45 -13.43 -12.78
C SER A 182 -0.05 -13.37 -13.41
N ASN A 183 0.25 -12.35 -14.21
CA ASN A 183 1.57 -12.08 -14.75
C ASN A 183 2.54 -11.62 -13.66
N VAL A 184 2.11 -10.70 -12.79
CA VAL A 184 2.91 -10.22 -11.66
C VAL A 184 3.17 -11.36 -10.68
N PHE A 185 2.14 -12.14 -10.36
CA PHE A 185 2.25 -13.29 -9.47
C PHE A 185 3.33 -14.30 -9.93
N ARG A 186 3.41 -14.59 -11.23
CA ARG A 186 4.41 -15.51 -11.79
C ARG A 186 5.84 -14.99 -11.77
N MET A 187 6.03 -13.68 -11.61
CA MET A 187 7.35 -13.05 -11.49
C MET A 187 7.85 -13.03 -10.05
N VAL A 188 6.99 -13.30 -9.07
CA VAL A 188 7.39 -13.35 -7.66
C VAL A 188 8.22 -14.60 -7.41
N ASP A 189 9.42 -14.39 -6.87
CA ASP A 189 10.25 -15.44 -6.31
C ASP A 189 9.80 -15.76 -4.89
N PHE A 190 9.17 -16.93 -4.71
CA PHE A 190 8.73 -17.44 -3.43
C PHE A 190 9.83 -18.21 -2.67
N ASP A 191 11.01 -18.45 -3.26
CA ASP A 191 12.11 -19.11 -2.54
C ASP A 191 12.88 -18.08 -1.69
N GLY A 192 13.05 -16.85 -2.18
CA GLY A 192 13.82 -15.79 -1.51
C GLY A 192 13.03 -14.85 -0.59
N GLY A 193 11.70 -14.94 -0.56
CA GLY A 193 10.83 -14.08 0.26
C GLY A 193 10.69 -12.63 -0.21
N ALA A 194 10.01 -11.81 0.59
CA ALA A 194 9.61 -10.46 0.21
C ALA A 194 10.79 -9.55 -0.14
N TYR A 195 11.95 -9.74 0.49
CA TYR A 195 13.11 -8.85 0.37
C TYR A 195 14.21 -9.34 -0.57
N SER A 196 14.04 -10.49 -1.24
CA SER A 196 14.98 -11.00 -2.24
C SER A 196 15.30 -9.96 -3.31
N ASP A 197 16.56 -9.86 -3.76
CA ASP A 197 16.97 -8.95 -4.84
C ASP A 197 16.20 -9.23 -6.14
N VAL A 198 15.80 -10.49 -6.37
CA VAL A 198 14.98 -10.91 -7.51
C VAL A 198 13.61 -10.22 -7.50
N ASN A 199 13.04 -10.02 -6.32
CA ASN A 199 11.74 -9.39 -6.13
C ASN A 199 11.77 -7.85 -6.14
N GLN A 200 12.94 -7.23 -6.36
CA GLN A 200 13.07 -5.76 -6.37
C GLN A 200 12.15 -5.10 -7.41
N GLN A 201 12.06 -5.67 -8.62
CA GLN A 201 11.18 -5.13 -9.67
C GLN A 201 9.70 -5.21 -9.29
N ILE A 202 9.31 -6.22 -8.50
CA ILE A 202 7.93 -6.38 -8.03
C ILE A 202 7.64 -5.41 -6.90
N ARG A 203 8.57 -5.22 -5.96
CA ARG A 203 8.43 -4.22 -4.89
C ARG A 203 8.27 -2.79 -5.44
N ASP A 204 8.92 -2.49 -6.56
CA ASP A 204 8.85 -1.18 -7.22
C ASP A 204 7.61 -0.99 -8.11
N LEU A 205 6.84 -2.06 -8.33
CA LEU A 205 5.66 -2.01 -9.19
C LEU A 205 4.52 -1.26 -8.49
N THR A 206 4.03 -0.20 -9.14
CA THR A 206 2.85 0.54 -8.70
C THR A 206 1.57 -0.09 -9.22
N LEU A 207 0.69 -0.51 -8.33
CA LEU A 207 -0.62 -1.07 -8.65
C LEU A 207 -1.71 -0.11 -8.19
N GLY A 208 -2.42 0.51 -9.15
CA GLY A 208 -3.43 1.53 -8.86
C GLY A 208 -4.59 1.05 -7.99
N ALA A 209 -4.87 -0.26 -7.99
CA ALA A 209 -5.88 -0.87 -7.12
C ALA A 209 -5.52 -0.81 -5.63
N PHE A 210 -4.23 -0.67 -5.29
CA PHE A 210 -3.74 -0.60 -3.91
C PHE A 210 -3.47 0.83 -3.43
N ALA A 211 -3.64 1.83 -4.30
CA ALA A 211 -3.39 3.23 -3.98
C ALA A 211 -4.71 3.99 -3.82
N CYS A 212 -4.86 4.73 -2.72
CA CYS A 212 -5.98 5.66 -2.56
C CYS A 212 -5.62 6.99 -3.25
N PRO A 213 -6.46 7.58 -4.13
CA PRO A 213 -6.13 8.82 -4.84
C PRO A 213 -5.96 10.05 -3.95
N SER A 214 -6.38 9.97 -2.67
CA SER A 214 -6.13 11.00 -1.68
C SER A 214 -4.75 10.85 -1.02
N ASP A 215 -4.14 9.66 -1.05
CA ASP A 215 -2.79 9.41 -0.54
C ASP A 215 -1.78 9.52 -1.69
N TYR A 216 -1.01 10.60 -1.69
CA TYR A 216 0.06 10.85 -2.65
C TYR A 216 1.42 10.49 -2.03
N ASP A 217 2.36 10.09 -2.88
CA ASP A 217 3.74 9.74 -2.49
C ASP A 217 3.86 8.49 -1.60
N PHE A 218 3.67 7.32 -2.22
CA PHE A 218 3.72 6.00 -1.58
C PHE A 218 4.94 5.18 -2.05
N ARG A 219 5.94 5.80 -2.67
CA ARG A 219 7.16 5.13 -3.13
C ARG A 219 8.33 5.54 -2.23
N TYR A 220 8.99 4.55 -1.63
CA TYR A 220 10.05 4.76 -0.64
C TYR A 220 11.34 4.06 -1.07
N ASN A 221 12.48 4.55 -0.60
CA ASN A 221 13.73 3.80 -0.64
C ASN A 221 14.01 3.28 0.77
N VAL A 222 14.12 1.96 0.89
CA VAL A 222 14.42 1.29 2.16
C VAL A 222 15.88 0.83 2.14
N ASP A 223 16.62 1.22 3.17
CA ASP A 223 18.03 0.87 3.33
C ASP A 223 18.22 -0.65 3.30
N GLY A 224 19.08 -1.12 2.40
CA GLY A 224 19.36 -2.55 2.20
C GLY A 224 18.32 -3.34 1.40
N VAL A 225 17.24 -2.70 0.92
CA VAL A 225 16.18 -3.34 0.11
C VAL A 225 15.99 -2.67 -1.26
N GLY A 226 16.18 -1.35 -1.31
CA GLY A 226 15.95 -0.53 -2.51
C GLY A 226 14.56 0.10 -2.55
N ALA A 227 14.10 0.41 -3.77
CA ALA A 227 12.81 1.05 -3.99
C ALA A 227 11.65 0.10 -3.70
N VAL A 228 10.65 0.59 -2.97
CA VAL A 228 9.42 -0.13 -2.61
C VAL A 228 8.21 0.79 -2.77
N VAL A 229 7.06 0.20 -3.09
CA VAL A 229 5.77 0.89 -3.20
C VAL A 229 4.87 0.41 -2.06
N ALA A 230 4.30 1.33 -1.28
CA ALA A 230 3.38 1.02 -0.20
C ALA A 230 1.93 0.84 -0.69
N SER A 231 1.12 0.20 0.15
CA SER A 231 -0.32 0.05 -0.04
C SER A 231 -1.06 1.05 0.84
N SER A 232 -2.13 1.65 0.32
CA SER A 232 -3.08 2.46 1.10
C SER A 232 -4.18 1.62 1.77
N TYR A 233 -4.10 0.29 1.65
CA TYR A 233 -5.04 -0.65 2.25
C TYR A 233 -4.31 -1.72 3.04
N ALA A 234 -4.84 -2.07 4.21
CA ALA A 234 -4.26 -3.05 5.11
C ALA A 234 -5.31 -4.07 5.57
N GLY A 235 -4.88 -5.32 5.76
CA GLY A 235 -5.69 -6.38 6.36
C GLY A 235 -5.77 -6.23 7.88
N SER A 236 -6.90 -6.64 8.46
CA SER A 236 -7.09 -6.66 9.91
C SER A 236 -6.54 -7.94 10.52
N PHE A 237 -5.51 -7.81 11.36
CA PHE A 237 -4.93 -8.96 12.07
C PHE A 237 -5.53 -9.21 13.45
N GLY A 238 -6.23 -8.23 14.02
CA GLY A 238 -6.91 -8.41 15.31
C GLY A 238 -7.42 -7.13 15.96
N GLY A 239 -8.17 -7.31 17.04
CA GLY A 239 -8.71 -6.26 17.89
C GLY A 239 -7.70 -5.67 18.86
N ASP A 240 -6.61 -6.38 19.16
CA ASP A 240 -5.64 -5.93 20.16
C ASP A 240 -4.44 -5.22 19.55
N ASN A 241 -3.92 -4.20 20.24
CA ASN A 241 -2.67 -3.53 19.86
C ASN A 241 -1.44 -4.35 20.29
N VAL A 242 -1.28 -5.51 19.67
CA VAL A 242 -0.19 -6.47 19.94
C VAL A 242 0.65 -6.72 18.68
N ALA A 243 1.76 -7.43 18.85
CA ALA A 243 2.56 -7.88 17.71
C ALA A 243 1.77 -8.88 16.84
N ILE A 244 2.09 -8.91 15.55
CA ILE A 244 1.52 -9.88 14.62
C ILE A 244 2.11 -11.26 14.93
N ASP A 245 1.24 -12.20 15.28
CA ASP A 245 1.55 -13.53 15.76
C ASP A 245 0.50 -14.54 15.28
N ASP A 246 0.69 -15.83 15.56
CA ASP A 246 -0.29 -16.89 15.27
C ASP A 246 -1.48 -16.89 16.24
N ALA A 247 -1.33 -16.28 17.41
CA ALA A 247 -2.36 -16.17 18.43
C ALA A 247 -3.35 -15.01 18.22
N ASN A 248 -3.25 -14.23 17.14
CA ASN A 248 -4.14 -13.09 16.94
C ASN A 248 -5.59 -13.51 16.61
N ASN A 249 -6.54 -12.62 16.92
CA ASN A 249 -7.98 -12.86 16.87
C ASN A 249 -8.68 -12.28 15.63
N GLY A 250 -7.95 -11.65 14.70
CA GLY A 250 -8.52 -11.12 13.45
C GLY A 250 -8.61 -12.14 12.33
N LEU A 251 -8.76 -11.65 11.11
CA LEU A 251 -8.95 -12.49 9.91
C LEU A 251 -7.65 -12.75 9.14
N MET A 252 -6.68 -11.84 9.23
CA MET A 252 -5.42 -11.90 8.48
C MET A 252 -4.22 -11.71 9.41
N PHE A 253 -3.66 -12.80 9.94
CA PHE A 253 -2.50 -12.77 10.83
C PHE A 253 -1.41 -13.74 10.36
N ARG A 254 -0.36 -13.97 11.17
CA ARG A 254 0.77 -14.83 10.75
C ARG A 254 0.28 -16.25 10.50
N ASN A 255 0.53 -16.76 9.29
CA ASN A 255 0.18 -18.12 8.85
C ASN A 255 -1.29 -18.50 9.09
N SER A 256 -2.19 -17.53 9.11
CA SER A 256 -3.60 -17.76 9.40
C SER A 256 -4.30 -18.55 8.30
N SER A 257 -5.15 -19.51 8.68
CA SER A 257 -6.03 -20.28 7.79
C SER A 257 -7.47 -20.20 8.30
N VAL A 258 -8.03 -18.98 8.25
CA VAL A 258 -9.36 -18.68 8.79
C VAL A 258 -10.42 -19.00 7.75
N SER A 259 -11.40 -19.85 8.09
CA SER A 259 -12.58 -20.08 7.23
C SER A 259 -13.70 -19.10 7.60
N PHE A 260 -14.57 -18.72 6.65
CA PHE A 260 -15.76 -17.90 6.93
C PHE A 260 -16.64 -18.49 8.05
N ARG A 261 -16.68 -19.81 8.19
CA ARG A 261 -17.44 -20.48 9.27
C ARG A 261 -16.91 -20.18 10.66
N SER A 262 -15.62 -19.85 10.77
CA SER A 262 -14.98 -19.55 12.07
C SER A 262 -15.22 -18.11 12.54
N ILE A 263 -15.84 -17.26 11.71
CA ILE A 263 -16.22 -15.89 12.07
C ILE A 263 -17.52 -15.94 12.88
N ARG A 264 -17.39 -16.17 14.19
CA ARG A 264 -18.53 -16.36 15.10
C ARG A 264 -19.26 -15.06 15.44
N ASP A 265 -18.57 -13.92 15.38
CA ASP A 265 -19.16 -12.60 15.63
C ASP A 265 -20.02 -12.09 14.44
N GLY A 266 -19.94 -12.81 13.31
CA GLY A 266 -20.71 -12.56 12.11
C GLY A 266 -19.89 -11.83 11.04
N ALA A 267 -20.00 -12.29 9.79
CA ALA A 267 -19.21 -11.75 8.69
C ALA A 267 -19.49 -10.25 8.42
N SER A 268 -20.71 -9.77 8.70
CA SER A 268 -21.09 -8.36 8.56
C SER A 268 -20.50 -7.43 9.62
N ASN A 269 -19.95 -8.02 10.68
CA ASN A 269 -19.51 -7.36 11.90
C ASN A 269 -17.98 -7.42 12.09
N THR A 270 -17.29 -8.33 11.40
CA THR A 270 -15.83 -8.39 11.46
C THR A 270 -15.19 -7.63 10.30
N ILE A 271 -14.27 -6.71 10.62
CA ILE A 271 -13.48 -5.95 9.64
C ILE A 271 -12.46 -6.88 8.99
N MET A 272 -12.40 -6.83 7.66
CA MET A 272 -11.45 -7.61 6.87
C MET A 272 -10.28 -6.75 6.36
N ILE A 273 -10.58 -5.65 5.67
CA ILE A 273 -9.58 -4.67 5.17
C ILE A 273 -10.05 -3.26 5.53
N GLY A 274 -9.10 -2.39 5.83
CA GLY A 274 -9.34 -0.96 6.00
C GLY A 274 -8.32 -0.10 5.28
N GLU A 275 -8.63 1.19 5.21
CA GLU A 275 -7.70 2.20 4.71
C GLU A 275 -6.54 2.45 5.68
N LYS A 276 -5.40 2.79 5.10
CA LYS A 276 -4.19 3.21 5.80
C LYS A 276 -3.57 4.38 5.04
N VAL A 277 -3.09 5.39 5.79
CA VAL A 277 -2.24 6.47 5.29
C VAL A 277 -0.78 6.08 5.43
N ASN A 278 0.03 6.43 4.44
CA ASN A 278 1.48 6.20 4.49
C ASN A 278 2.20 7.52 4.71
N PRO A 279 2.54 7.96 5.93
CA PRO A 279 3.31 9.19 6.16
C PRO A 279 4.68 9.21 5.45
N ARG A 280 5.35 10.37 5.50
CA ARG A 280 6.65 10.56 4.84
C ARG A 280 7.71 9.70 5.53
N GLU A 281 8.65 9.18 4.74
CA GLU A 281 9.77 8.32 5.16
C GLU A 281 9.39 7.26 6.22
N THR A 282 8.18 6.71 6.13
CA THR A 282 7.60 5.77 7.10
C THR A 282 8.38 4.46 7.29
N LYS A 283 9.46 4.27 6.53
CA LYS A 283 10.18 3.00 6.37
C LYS A 283 9.22 1.85 6.11
N ASP A 284 8.11 2.15 5.42
CA ASP A 284 7.18 1.14 4.97
C ASP A 284 7.92 0.17 4.05
N LEU A 285 7.73 -1.12 4.28
CA LEU A 285 8.46 -2.18 3.58
C LEU A 285 7.78 -2.58 2.25
N GLY A 286 6.69 -1.90 1.89
CA GLY A 286 5.98 -2.03 0.64
C GLY A 286 4.89 -3.10 0.66
N TRP A 287 4.04 -3.08 -0.36
CA TRP A 287 2.86 -3.95 -0.47
C TRP A 287 3.19 -5.46 -0.54
N VAL A 288 4.43 -5.82 -0.88
CA VAL A 288 4.91 -7.21 -0.89
C VAL A 288 5.17 -7.74 0.55
N SER A 289 5.44 -6.84 1.50
CA SER A 289 5.81 -7.17 2.87
C SER A 289 4.59 -7.32 3.78
N GLY A 290 4.38 -8.52 4.33
CA GLY A 290 3.35 -8.86 5.31
C GLY A 290 3.69 -8.40 6.73
N THR A 291 4.02 -7.13 6.92
CA THR A 291 4.36 -6.53 8.22
C THR A 291 3.37 -5.40 8.52
N SER A 292 3.76 -4.39 9.30
CA SER A 292 3.07 -3.09 9.33
C SER A 292 3.01 -2.38 7.96
N ALA A 293 3.58 -2.93 6.90
CA ALA A 293 3.29 -2.43 5.56
C ALA A 293 1.86 -2.73 5.09
N THR A 294 1.32 -3.93 5.40
CA THR A 294 0.03 -4.40 4.86
C THR A 294 -0.96 -4.90 5.90
N LEU A 295 -0.63 -4.85 7.20
CA LEU A 295 -1.49 -5.30 8.29
C LEU A 295 -1.69 -4.19 9.32
N ARG A 296 -2.88 -4.13 9.94
CA ARG A 296 -3.25 -3.18 11.01
C ARG A 296 -4.15 -3.85 12.05
N ASN A 297 -4.13 -3.33 13.27
CA ASN A 297 -5.08 -3.71 14.31
C ASN A 297 -6.19 -2.66 14.45
N THR A 298 -7.27 -3.06 15.11
CA THR A 298 -8.35 -2.14 15.52
C THR A 298 -8.30 -1.79 17.01
N GLY A 299 -7.24 -2.21 17.71
CA GLY A 299 -7.00 -1.85 19.12
C GLY A 299 -6.50 -0.42 19.31
N VAL A 300 -6.11 0.21 18.21
CA VAL A 300 -5.81 1.65 18.15
C VAL A 300 -6.89 2.32 17.32
N GLY A 301 -7.45 3.41 17.83
CA GLY A 301 -8.47 4.20 17.14
C GLY A 301 -8.01 4.69 15.76
N ILE A 302 -8.98 4.94 14.89
CA ILE A 302 -8.72 5.44 13.54
C ILE A 302 -7.95 6.76 13.63
N ASN A 303 -6.88 6.91 12.84
CA ASN A 303 -6.01 8.10 12.83
C ASN A 303 -5.26 8.37 14.16
N ALA A 304 -5.24 7.41 15.10
CA ALA A 304 -4.57 7.54 16.40
C ALA A 304 -3.28 6.70 16.54
N GLY A 305 -2.86 6.03 15.46
CA GLY A 305 -1.62 5.26 15.41
C GLY A 305 -0.38 6.11 15.65
N TRP A 306 0.65 5.53 16.27
CA TRP A 306 1.96 6.19 16.45
C TRP A 306 2.60 6.57 15.09
N ASP A 307 2.33 5.78 14.06
CA ASP A 307 2.78 5.97 12.69
C ASP A 307 2.14 7.20 12.04
N VAL A 308 0.92 7.57 12.43
CA VAL A 308 0.17 8.69 11.84
C VAL A 308 -0.08 9.85 12.81
N ALA A 309 0.40 9.76 14.05
CA ALA A 309 0.12 10.74 15.10
C ALA A 309 0.51 12.17 14.68
N ASN A 310 1.70 12.34 14.09
CA ASN A 310 2.16 13.66 13.61
C ASN A 310 1.34 14.17 12.42
N TYR A 311 0.82 13.25 11.58
CA TYR A 311 0.01 13.56 10.41
C TYR A 311 -1.29 14.26 10.80
N PHE A 312 -1.97 13.74 11.82
CA PHE A 312 -3.24 14.29 12.29
C PHE A 312 -3.09 15.31 13.43
N ALA A 313 -1.89 15.49 13.99
CA ALA A 313 -1.58 16.53 14.97
C ALA A 313 -1.36 17.93 14.36
N GLY A 314 -1.42 18.07 13.03
CA GLY A 314 -1.27 19.37 12.36
C GLY A 314 0.17 19.90 12.37
N VAL A 315 1.16 19.00 12.38
CA VAL A 315 2.57 19.37 12.20
C VAL A 315 2.74 20.06 10.84
N SER A 316 3.52 21.14 10.79
CA SER A 316 3.54 22.13 9.68
C SER A 316 4.12 21.65 8.35
N SER A 317 4.25 20.34 8.13
CA SER A 317 4.63 19.76 6.84
C SER A 317 3.42 19.16 6.14
N GLU A 318 3.43 19.25 4.81
CA GLU A 318 2.41 18.68 3.92
C GLU A 318 2.24 17.16 4.13
N LYS A 319 3.30 16.48 4.60
CA LYS A 319 3.31 15.08 5.03
C LYS A 319 4.39 14.88 6.11
N PRO A 320 4.05 14.87 7.41
CA PRO A 320 5.03 14.72 8.47
C PRO A 320 5.55 13.30 8.59
N GLU A 321 6.76 13.23 9.13
CA GLU A 321 7.41 11.99 9.56
C GLU A 321 6.58 11.31 10.67
N PRO A 322 6.52 9.97 10.70
CA PRO A 322 5.89 9.25 11.80
C PRO A 322 6.62 9.51 13.12
N ALA A 323 5.95 9.25 14.25
CA ALA A 323 6.68 9.15 15.52
C ALA A 323 7.60 7.93 15.51
N SER A 324 8.61 7.90 16.39
CA SER A 324 9.45 6.70 16.53
C SER A 324 8.60 5.49 16.94
N PRO A 325 8.79 4.31 16.31
CA PRO A 325 8.06 3.10 16.67
C PRO A 325 8.32 2.73 18.14
N PRO A 326 7.28 2.37 18.92
CA PRO A 326 7.44 1.90 20.30
C PRO A 326 8.29 0.63 20.44
N SER A 327 8.23 -0.24 19.43
CA SER A 327 9.03 -1.46 19.30
C SER A 327 9.19 -1.83 17.82
N ASP A 328 10.10 -2.75 17.53
CA ASP A 328 10.25 -3.29 16.17
C ASP A 328 9.07 -4.17 15.75
N THR A 329 8.15 -4.53 16.65
CA THR A 329 6.93 -5.28 16.35
C THR A 329 5.67 -4.40 16.30
N ALA A 330 5.80 -3.08 16.50
CA ALA A 330 4.66 -2.18 16.59
C ALA A 330 3.99 -1.95 15.22
N THR A 331 2.72 -2.30 15.08
CA THR A 331 2.03 -2.25 13.77
C THR A 331 1.28 -0.95 13.50
N GLY A 332 0.65 -0.37 14.53
CA GLY A 332 -0.25 0.77 14.38
C GLY A 332 -1.69 0.37 13.99
N GLY A 333 -2.55 1.39 13.92
CA GLY A 333 -3.98 1.25 13.61
C GLY A 333 -4.35 1.75 12.22
N PHE A 334 -5.61 1.55 11.84
CA PHE A 334 -6.13 2.04 10.56
C PHE A 334 -6.17 3.57 10.49
N SER A 335 -6.09 4.11 9.28
CA SER A 335 -6.06 5.56 9.07
C SER A 335 -6.54 5.96 7.69
N SER A 336 -7.13 7.15 7.56
CA SER A 336 -7.60 7.69 6.29
C SER A 336 -7.49 9.21 6.24
N GLN A 337 -7.23 9.73 5.05
CA GLN A 337 -7.26 11.17 4.78
C GLN A 337 -8.70 11.70 4.56
N HIS A 338 -9.66 10.80 4.40
CA HIS A 338 -11.05 11.20 4.27
C HIS A 338 -11.57 11.84 5.56
N ALA A 339 -12.41 12.87 5.42
CA ALA A 339 -12.90 13.61 6.57
C ALA A 339 -13.78 12.73 7.48
N GLY A 340 -13.41 12.66 8.76
CA GLY A 340 -14.23 12.11 9.84
C GLY A 340 -14.16 10.60 10.05
N GLY A 341 -13.32 9.85 9.32
CA GLY A 341 -13.23 8.41 9.47
C GLY A 341 -12.56 7.71 8.30
N ALA A 342 -12.65 6.38 8.27
CA ALA A 342 -12.03 5.55 7.24
C ALA A 342 -13.04 4.57 6.63
N GLN A 343 -12.77 4.15 5.39
CA GLN A 343 -13.54 3.08 4.75
C GLN A 343 -12.98 1.72 5.14
N PHE A 344 -13.88 0.79 5.36
CA PHE A 344 -13.58 -0.60 5.70
C PHE A 344 -14.45 -1.51 4.86
N ILE A 345 -13.92 -2.68 4.51
CA ILE A 345 -14.70 -3.79 4.02
C ILE A 345 -14.86 -4.82 5.14
N MET A 346 -16.10 -5.17 5.40
CA MET A 346 -16.47 -6.21 6.34
C MET A 346 -16.26 -7.58 5.69
N ALA A 347 -16.25 -8.64 6.49
CA ALA A 347 -16.01 -9.96 5.97
C ALA A 347 -17.12 -10.47 5.03
N ASP A 348 -18.35 -9.96 5.12
CA ASP A 348 -19.43 -10.24 4.15
C ASP A 348 -19.28 -9.50 2.80
N GLY A 349 -18.21 -8.71 2.63
CA GLY A 349 -17.95 -7.90 1.43
C GLY A 349 -18.63 -6.53 1.45
N ALA A 350 -19.42 -6.19 2.48
CA ALA A 350 -20.03 -4.89 2.59
C ALA A 350 -18.98 -3.82 2.93
N THR A 351 -18.91 -2.75 2.14
CA THR A 351 -18.04 -1.62 2.46
C THR A 351 -18.77 -0.57 3.29
N ARG A 352 -18.24 -0.29 4.49
CA ARG A 352 -18.79 0.63 5.47
C ARG A 352 -17.80 1.75 5.78
N PHE A 353 -18.33 2.93 6.06
CA PHE A 353 -17.54 4.03 6.59
C PHE A 353 -17.68 4.01 8.11
N ILE A 354 -16.56 3.98 8.82
CA ILE A 354 -16.54 4.01 10.28
C ILE A 354 -15.96 5.36 10.71
N SER A 355 -16.70 6.05 11.58
CA SER A 355 -16.29 7.34 12.14
C SER A 355 -15.04 7.18 13.00
N GLN A 356 -14.12 8.14 12.93
CA GLN A 356 -12.96 8.18 13.83
C GLN A 356 -13.34 8.37 15.31
N SER A 357 -14.57 8.84 15.57
CA SER A 357 -15.12 9.00 16.92
C SER A 357 -15.87 7.77 17.43
N VAL A 358 -15.72 6.63 16.75
CA VAL A 358 -16.26 5.34 17.21
C VAL A 358 -15.71 5.00 18.60
N ASP A 359 -16.54 4.34 19.41
CA ASP A 359 -16.10 3.84 20.71
C ASP A 359 -14.91 2.87 20.54
N PRO A 360 -13.77 3.08 21.23
CA PRO A 360 -12.57 2.25 21.03
C PRO A 360 -12.79 0.78 21.34
N GLU A 361 -13.63 0.45 22.33
CA GLU A 361 -13.98 -0.94 22.66
C GLU A 361 -14.79 -1.57 21.53
N LEU A 362 -15.80 -0.86 21.01
CA LEU A 362 -16.54 -1.30 19.84
C LEU A 362 -15.63 -1.51 18.61
N PHE A 363 -14.69 -0.61 18.35
CA PHE A 363 -13.76 -0.73 17.22
C PHE A 363 -12.80 -1.92 17.38
N SER A 364 -12.31 -2.17 18.59
CA SER A 364 -11.52 -3.36 18.92
C SER A 364 -12.32 -4.65 18.62
N ASN A 365 -13.57 -4.72 19.09
CA ASN A 365 -14.45 -5.86 18.86
C ASN A 365 -14.70 -6.11 17.37
N LEU A 366 -14.86 -5.06 16.56
CA LEU A 366 -14.98 -5.20 15.09
C LEU A 366 -13.75 -5.85 14.44
N GLY A 367 -12.58 -5.82 15.06
CA GLY A 367 -11.37 -6.51 14.58
C GLY A 367 -11.23 -7.94 15.10
N ASN A 368 -12.09 -8.36 16.02
CA ASN A 368 -12.11 -9.71 16.59
C ASN A 368 -13.15 -10.57 15.85
N ARG A 369 -12.78 -11.80 15.49
CA ARG A 369 -13.67 -12.73 14.78
C ARG A 369 -14.55 -13.56 15.72
N GLU A 370 -14.20 -13.68 17.00
CA GLU A 370 -14.73 -14.72 17.91
C GLU A 370 -15.03 -14.28 19.35
N ASP A 371 -15.07 -13.00 19.65
CA ASP A 371 -15.44 -12.49 20.98
C ASP A 371 -16.93 -12.68 21.33
N MET A 372 -17.80 -12.82 20.32
CA MET A 372 -19.25 -13.02 20.45
C MET A 372 -19.94 -11.89 21.24
N GLN A 373 -19.41 -10.67 21.15
CA GLN A 373 -20.00 -9.54 21.85
C GLN A 373 -21.13 -8.91 21.02
N LEU A 374 -22.19 -8.49 21.70
CA LEU A 374 -23.29 -7.76 21.05
C LEU A 374 -22.81 -6.37 20.66
N LEU A 375 -22.57 -6.16 19.37
CA LEU A 375 -22.20 -4.87 18.83
C LEU A 375 -23.40 -3.92 18.79
N LYS A 376 -23.16 -2.67 19.20
CA LYS A 376 -24.12 -1.56 19.02
C LYS A 376 -24.05 -1.08 17.57
N GLU A 377 -25.07 -0.37 17.09
CA GLU A 377 -25.00 0.28 15.76
C GLU A 377 -23.88 1.34 15.73
N PHE A 378 -23.10 1.37 14.63
CA PHE A 378 -21.91 2.21 14.45
C PHE A 378 -21.86 2.90 13.08
#